data_AF-A0A7W1IXZ6-F1
#
_entry.id   AF-A0A7W1IXZ6-F1
#
_cell.length_a   1.000
_cell.length_b   1.000
_cell.length_c   1.000
_cell.angle_alpha   90.00
_cell.angle_beta   90.00
_cell.angle_gamma   90.00
#
_symmetry.space_group_name_H-M   'P 1'
#
loop_
_entity.id
_entity.type
_entity.pdbx_description
1 polymer ?
#
loop_
_entity_poly.entity_id
_entity_poly.type
_entity_poly.pdbx_seq_one_letter_code
_entity_poly.pdbx_strand_id
1 'polypeptide(L)' 'FLLWQLAYSEIYVTPTLFPDFRRAEIFKAILDFQKRERRFGGIGNK' A
#
# COMPACT_ATOMS: atom_id res chain seq x y z
N PHE A 1 -8.41 12.09 3.92
CA PHE A 1 -9.60 11.20 3.95
C PHE A 1 -9.31 10.04 4.89
N LEU A 2 -10.29 9.47 5.60
CA LEU A 2 -10.15 8.28 6.48
C LEU A 2 -9.04 8.32 7.54
N LEU A 3 -8.80 9.48 8.18
CA LEU A 3 -7.66 9.70 9.08
C LEU A 3 -7.51 8.64 10.18
N TRP A 4 -8.62 8.21 10.79
CA TRP A 4 -8.59 7.19 11.83
C TRP A 4 -8.39 5.79 11.27
N GLN A 5 -9.09 5.44 10.19
CA GLN A 5 -9.04 4.10 9.61
C GLN A 5 -7.69 3.79 8.95
N LEU A 6 -6.96 4.80 8.47
CA LEU A 6 -5.67 4.62 7.79
C LEU A 6 -4.46 4.61 8.72
N ALA A 7 -4.62 4.72 10.04
CA ALA A 7 -3.52 4.87 11.01
C ALA A 7 -2.42 3.80 10.91
N TYR A 8 -2.77 2.58 10.50
CA TYR A 8 -1.82 1.48 10.29
C TYR A 8 -1.85 0.91 8.86
N SER A 9 -2.57 1.57 7.95
CA SER A 9 -2.68 1.14 6.56
C SER A 9 -1.48 1.64 5.78
N GLU A 10 -1.05 0.87 4.77
CA GLU A 10 0.03 1.29 3.90
C GLU A 10 -0.46 2.31 2.88
N ILE A 11 0.35 3.36 2.68
CA ILE A 11 0.05 4.40 1.72
C ILE A 11 0.81 4.08 0.42
N TYR A 12 0.05 3.77 -0.63
CA TYR A 12 0.57 3.59 -1.98
C TYR A 12 0.37 4.87 -2.79
N VAL A 13 1.46 5.45 -3.27
CA VAL A 13 1.45 6.66 -4.11
C VAL A 13 2.03 6.31 -5.48
N THR A 14 1.30 6.64 -6.55
CA THR A 14 1.71 6.39 -7.93
C THR A 14 1.70 7.69 -8.74
N PRO A 15 2.63 7.89 -9.69
CA PRO A 15 2.59 9.02 -10.61
C PRO A 15 1.47 8.90 -11.66
N THR A 16 0.83 7.73 -11.78
CA THR A 16 -0.26 7.50 -12.73
C THR A 16 -1.48 8.36 -12.37
N LEU A 17 -1.96 9.14 -13.34
CA LEU A 17 -3.15 9.97 -13.16
C LEU A 17 -4.40 9.09 -13.01
N PHE A 18 -5.38 9.57 -12.27
CA PHE A 18 -6.62 8.82 -12.01
C PHE A 18 -7.34 8.32 -13.29
N PRO A 19 -7.45 9.12 -14.37
CA PRO A 19 -8.06 8.67 -15.62
C PRO A 19 -7.33 7.53 -16.32
N ASP A 20 -6.03 7.34 -16.04
CA ASP A 20 -5.16 6.31 -16.63
C ASP A 20 -4.97 5.12 -15.69
N PHE A 21 -5.52 5.17 -14.48
CA PHE A 21 -5.45 4.09 -13.52
C PHE A 21 -6.34 2.92 -13.99
N ARG A 22 -5.69 1.84 -14.43
CA ARG A 22 -6.32 0.65 -15.01
C ARG A 22 -5.97 -0.60 -14.19
N ARG A 23 -6.51 -1.76 -14.59
CA ARG A 23 -6.34 -3.04 -13.88
C ARG A 23 -4.88 -3.38 -13.56
N ALA A 24 -3.97 -3.12 -14.50
CA ALA A 24 -2.54 -3.37 -14.32
C ALA A 24 -1.95 -2.61 -13.12
N GLU A 25 -2.36 -1.35 -12.92
CA GLU A 25 -1.89 -0.52 -11.80
C GLU A 25 -2.44 -1.04 -10.45
N ILE A 26 -3.66 -1.57 -10.43
CA ILE A 26 -4.22 -2.23 -9.23
C ILE A 26 -3.40 -3.46 -8.87
N PHE A 27 -3.08 -4.32 -9.84
CA PHE A 27 -2.24 -5.49 -9.58
C PHE A 27 -0.84 -5.10 -9.08
N LYS A 28 -0.26 -4.03 -9.65
CA LYS A 28 1.02 -3.49 -9.22
C LYS A 28 0.96 -2.97 -7.78
N ALA A 29 -0.10 -2.26 -7.40
CA ALA A 29 -0.32 -1.79 -6.04
C ALA A 29 -0.46 -2.94 -5.04
N ILE A 30 -1.20 -4.01 -5.41
CA ILE A 30 -1.36 -5.21 -4.58
C ILE A 30 -0.02 -5.95 -4.40
N LEU A 31 0.75 -6.11 -5.47
CA LEU A 31 2.08 -6.72 -5.41
C LEU A 31 3.04 -5.92 -4.52
N ASP A 32 2.97 -4.58 -4.57
CA ASP A 32 3.77 -3.73 -3.70
C ASP A 32 3.35 -3.85 -2.22
N PHE A 33 2.04 -3.91 -1.97
CA PHE A 33 1.48 -4.15 -0.63
C PHE A 33 1.91 -5.51 -0.06
N GLN A 34 1.93 -6.56 -0.87
CA GLN A 34 2.35 -7.90 -0.43
C GLN A 34 3.84 -8.01 -0.08
N LYS A 35 4.69 -7.16 -0.68
CA LYS A 35 6.13 -7.15 -0.42
C LYS A 35 6.51 -6.41 0.86
N ARG A 36 5.63 -5.52 1.34
CA ARG A 36 5.88 -4.73 2.53
C ARG A 36 5.51 -5.54 3.76
N GLU A 37 6.48 -5.66 4.66
CA GLU A 37 6.32 -6.43 5.87
C GLU A 37 5.73 -5.55 6.97
N ARG A 38 4.49 -5.82 7.36
CA ARG A 38 3.82 -5.06 8.43
C ARG A 38 4.38 -5.47 9.79
N ARG A 39 5.31 -4.68 10.31
CA ARG A 39 5.78 -4.79 11.69
C ARG A 39 4.76 -4.16 12.62
N PHE A 40 3.77 -4.95 13.05
CA PHE A 40 2.76 -4.55 14.06
C PHE A 40 3.37 -4.45 15.47
N GLY A 41 4.45 -3.68 15.63
CA GLY A 41 5.19 -3.57 16.90
C GLY A 41 6.17 -4.72 17.17
N GLY A 42 6.34 -5.67 16.25
CA GLY A 42 7.36 -6.73 16.34
C GLY A 42 8.67 -6.31 15.68
N ILE A 43 9.75 -6.28 16.45
CA ILE A 43 11.11 -6.21 15.91
C ILE A 43 11.35 -7.55 15.20
N GLY A 44 11.26 -7.57 13.87
CA GLY A 44 11.52 -8.77 13.08
C GLY A 44 12.92 -9.29 13.38
N ASN A 45 13.01 -10.44 14.05
CA ASN A 45 14.24 -11.17 14.25
C ASN A 45 14.20 -12.41 13.35
N LYS A 46 14.62 -12.23 12.10
CA LYS A 46 15.44 -13.15 11.28
C LYS A 46 15.58 -12.62 9.87
#